data_AF-A0A2S7N2F8-F1
#
_entry.id   AF-A0A2S7N2F8-F1
#
_cell.length_a   1.000
_cell.length_b   1.000
_cell.length_c   1.000
_cell.angle_alpha   90.00
_cell.angle_beta   90.00
_cell.angle_gamma   90.00
#
_symmetry.space_group_name_H-M   'P 1'
#
loop_
_entity.id
_entity.type
_entity.pdbx_description
1 polymer ?
#
loop_
_entity_poly.entity_id
_entity_poly.type
_entity_poly.pdbx_seq_one_letter_code
_entity_poly.pdbx_strand_id
1 'polypeptide(L)'
;MQNNQQTGKKLKTSVAAIVILSICLCISTFALVWSMVWVNSNIFSVGEIDIDLNDGKPVIEEHEYLFKPGMTVVKDFFLENNSTCEAYYKIYFDDIKGGLADVIEVAIRDDQQVLFFGKPSELTKQKVSSADDPLSLDEKKELEIEFYYPKESGSTEDATLTFTLCADAVQTKNNPTREFD
;
A
#
# COMPACT_ATOMS: atom_id res chain seq x y z
N MET A 1 36.41 -55.46 55.20
CA MET A 1 36.21 -53.99 55.10
C MET A 1 36.25 -53.48 53.64
N GLN A 2 35.72 -54.22 52.65
CA GLN A 2 35.76 -53.81 51.23
C GLN A 2 34.43 -53.25 50.67
N ASN A 3 33.29 -53.53 51.30
CA ASN A 3 31.97 -53.11 50.77
C ASN A 3 31.66 -51.62 50.94
N ASN A 4 32.28 -50.91 51.88
CA ASN A 4 31.93 -49.51 52.15
C ASN A 4 32.55 -48.52 51.13
N GLN A 5 33.64 -48.92 50.45
CA GLN A 5 34.30 -48.07 49.45
C GLN A 5 33.58 -48.08 48.09
N GLN A 6 32.92 -49.19 47.71
CA GLN A 6 32.13 -49.27 46.47
C GLN A 6 30.85 -48.44 46.56
N THR A 7 30.17 -48.47 47.71
CA THR A 7 28.93 -47.70 47.94
C THR A 7 29.18 -46.20 47.91
N GLY A 8 30.28 -45.73 48.53
CA GLY A 8 30.68 -44.32 48.48
C GLY A 8 31.07 -43.82 47.09
N LYS A 9 31.71 -44.67 46.25
CA LYS A 9 32.02 -44.32 44.85
C LYS A 9 30.75 -44.21 43.99
N LYS A 10 29.81 -45.15 44.11
CA LYS A 10 28.53 -45.13 43.38
C LYS A 10 27.66 -43.92 43.75
N LEU A 11 27.62 -43.55 45.04
CA LEU A 11 26.94 -42.34 45.51
C LEU A 11 27.56 -41.06 44.94
N LYS A 12 28.89 -40.93 44.93
CA LYS A 12 29.58 -39.77 44.34
C LYS A 12 29.32 -39.63 42.84
N THR A 13 29.31 -40.74 42.10
CA THR A 13 28.97 -40.74 40.66
C THR A 13 27.52 -40.35 40.42
N SER A 14 26.58 -40.83 41.25
CA SER A 14 25.16 -40.46 41.15
C SER A 14 24.93 -38.98 41.45
N VAL A 15 25.55 -38.44 42.51
CA VAL A 15 25.46 -37.01 42.85
C VAL A 15 26.04 -36.15 41.72
N ALA A 16 27.19 -36.53 41.15
CA ALA A 16 27.77 -35.83 40.02
C ALA A 16 26.85 -35.83 38.79
N ALA A 17 26.20 -36.96 38.49
CA ALA A 17 25.24 -37.06 37.39
C ALA A 17 24.01 -36.15 37.61
N ILE A 18 23.50 -36.06 38.84
CA ILE A 18 22.38 -35.17 39.20
C ILE A 18 22.76 -33.70 39.01
N VAL A 19 23.97 -33.30 39.43
CA VAL A 19 24.47 -31.94 39.26
C VAL A 19 24.58 -31.59 37.76
N ILE A 20 25.13 -32.49 36.95
CA ILE A 20 25.24 -32.31 35.50
C ILE A 20 23.85 -32.19 34.85
N LEU A 21 22.93 -33.09 35.18
CA LEU A 21 21.54 -33.04 34.69
C LEU A 21 20.84 -31.74 35.07
N SER A 22 21.06 -31.26 36.30
CA SER A 22 20.49 -30.00 36.78
C SER A 22 21.04 -28.81 36.00
N ILE A 23 22.34 -28.77 35.73
CA ILE A 23 22.98 -27.73 34.91
C ILE A 23 22.42 -27.77 33.47
N CYS A 24 22.32 -28.96 32.86
CA CYS A 24 21.74 -29.10 31.53
C CYS A 24 20.29 -28.62 31.48
N LEU A 25 19.50 -28.92 32.51
CA LEU A 25 18.12 -28.44 32.63
C LEU A 25 18.06 -26.92 32.79
N CYS A 26 18.95 -26.32 33.58
CA CYS A 26 19.04 -24.87 33.70
C CYS A 26 19.40 -24.22 32.35
N ILE A 27 20.39 -24.75 31.64
CA ILE A 27 20.81 -24.23 30.33
C ILE A 27 19.67 -24.34 29.32
N SER A 28 18.99 -25.48 29.24
CA SER A 28 17.87 -25.65 28.31
C SER A 28 16.69 -24.75 28.66
N THR A 29 16.40 -24.54 29.95
CA THR A 29 15.36 -23.61 30.40
C THR A 29 15.71 -22.17 30.03
N PHE A 30 16.95 -21.73 30.28
CA PHE A 30 17.41 -20.40 29.88
C PHE A 30 17.41 -20.23 28.37
N ALA A 31 17.83 -21.23 27.60
CA ALA A 31 17.78 -21.21 26.14
C ALA A 31 16.33 -21.10 25.64
N LEU A 32 15.39 -21.84 26.24
CA LEU A 32 13.97 -21.79 25.87
C LEU A 32 13.36 -20.42 26.18
N VAL A 33 13.66 -19.84 27.36
CA VAL A 33 13.21 -18.49 27.73
C VAL A 33 13.83 -17.44 26.80
N TRP A 34 15.12 -17.54 26.50
CA TRP A 34 15.79 -16.64 25.55
C TRP A 34 15.18 -16.76 24.15
N SER A 35 14.94 -17.98 23.68
CA SER A 35 14.25 -18.23 22.41
C SER A 35 12.81 -17.72 22.43
N MET A 36 12.11 -17.72 23.57
CA MET A 36 10.75 -17.19 23.70
C MET A 36 10.72 -15.65 23.70
N VAL A 37 11.71 -15.00 24.30
CA VAL A 37 11.90 -13.54 24.26
C VAL A 37 12.44 -13.08 22.90
N TRP A 38 13.18 -13.95 22.21
CA TRP A 38 13.69 -13.77 20.85
C TRP A 38 12.85 -14.50 19.80
N VAL A 39 11.62 -14.90 20.12
CA VAL A 39 10.61 -15.09 19.07
C VAL A 39 10.38 -13.70 18.55
N ASN A 40 10.55 -13.49 17.23
CA ASN A 40 10.17 -12.26 16.54
C ASN A 40 8.94 -11.70 17.23
N SER A 41 9.12 -10.58 17.91
CA SER A 41 8.05 -9.94 18.61
C SER A 41 6.95 -9.79 17.57
N ASN A 42 5.82 -10.49 17.73
CA ASN A 42 4.61 -10.25 16.95
C ASN A 42 4.00 -8.90 17.38
N ILE A 43 4.85 -7.87 17.51
CA ILE A 43 4.45 -6.49 17.57
C ILE A 43 4.01 -6.24 16.14
N PHE A 44 2.73 -6.41 15.89
CA PHE A 44 2.11 -5.97 14.66
C PHE A 44 2.33 -4.46 14.60
N SER A 45 3.42 -4.03 13.95
CA SER A 45 3.57 -2.66 13.52
C SER A 45 2.61 -2.50 12.37
N VAL A 46 1.39 -2.06 12.67
CA VAL A 46 0.44 -1.64 11.65
C VAL A 46 1.06 -0.40 11.02
N GLY A 47 1.45 -0.50 9.74
CA GLY A 47 1.87 0.68 9.00
C GLY A 47 0.67 1.63 8.93
N GLU A 48 0.87 2.86 9.37
CA GLU A 48 -0.04 3.96 9.11
C GLU A 48 0.02 4.29 7.61
N ILE A 49 -1.15 4.37 6.97
CA ILE A 49 -1.31 4.73 5.57
C ILE A 49 -1.83 6.16 5.49
N ASP A 50 -1.05 7.01 4.85
CA ASP A 50 -1.34 8.40 4.57
C ASP A 50 -0.76 8.74 3.18
N ILE A 51 -1.63 9.18 2.27
CA ILE A 51 -1.23 9.62 0.93
C ILE A 51 -1.80 11.00 0.67
N ASP A 52 -0.96 11.88 0.14
CA ASP A 52 -1.36 13.21 -0.26
C ASP A 52 -1.57 13.25 -1.78
N LEU A 53 -2.81 13.53 -2.18
CA LEU A 53 -3.15 13.82 -3.57
C LEU A 53 -3.21 15.34 -3.76
N ASN A 54 -2.14 15.89 -4.30
CA ASN A 54 -2.05 17.28 -4.76
C ASN A 54 -2.40 18.37 -3.72
N ASP A 55 -2.05 18.18 -2.44
CA ASP A 55 -2.47 19.02 -1.30
C ASP A 55 -4.00 19.15 -1.16
N GLY A 56 -4.77 18.22 -1.73
CA GLY A 56 -6.23 18.34 -1.88
C GLY A 56 -6.68 19.45 -2.86
N LYS A 57 -5.78 20.03 -3.65
CA LYS A 57 -6.12 21.02 -4.68
C LYS A 57 -6.68 20.31 -5.92
N PRO A 58 -7.73 20.87 -6.55
CA PRO A 58 -8.29 20.30 -7.76
C PRO A 58 -7.28 20.38 -8.92
N VAL A 59 -7.26 19.36 -9.77
CA VAL A 59 -6.45 19.36 -11.01
C VAL A 59 -7.05 20.28 -12.09
N ILE A 60 -8.36 20.51 -12.04
CA ILE A 60 -9.13 21.44 -12.88
C ILE A 60 -10.13 22.18 -11.99
N GLU A 61 -10.18 23.51 -12.10
CA GLU A 61 -11.15 24.33 -11.38
C GLU A 61 -12.51 24.36 -12.09
N GLU A 62 -13.56 24.68 -11.32
CA GLU A 62 -14.92 24.81 -11.88
C GLU A 62 -14.95 25.90 -12.96
N HIS A 63 -15.52 25.60 -14.12
CA HIS A 63 -15.58 26.50 -15.28
C HIS A 63 -14.23 26.94 -15.86
N GLU A 64 -13.12 26.27 -15.52
CA GLU A 64 -11.81 26.62 -16.05
C GLU A 64 -11.71 26.40 -17.57
N TYR A 65 -12.37 25.36 -18.09
CA TYR A 65 -12.32 24.98 -19.49
C TYR A 65 -13.70 24.82 -20.13
N LEU A 66 -13.79 25.28 -21.38
CA LEU A 66 -14.86 24.93 -22.30
C LEU A 66 -14.31 23.94 -23.32
N PHE A 67 -14.52 22.64 -23.06
CA PHE A 67 -14.07 21.56 -23.92
C PHE A 67 -14.75 21.63 -25.30
N LYS A 68 -13.98 21.37 -26.35
CA LYS A 68 -14.48 21.23 -27.73
C LYS A 68 -14.03 19.90 -28.32
N PRO A 69 -14.79 19.29 -29.25
CA PRO A 69 -14.36 18.07 -29.90
C PRO A 69 -12.97 18.24 -30.54
N GLY A 70 -12.06 17.32 -30.21
CA GLY A 70 -10.65 17.33 -30.60
C GLY A 70 -9.71 18.12 -29.68
N MET A 71 -10.21 18.68 -28.58
CA MET A 71 -9.39 19.37 -27.58
C MET A 71 -8.78 18.37 -26.60
N THR A 72 -7.51 18.60 -26.26
CA THR A 72 -6.80 17.93 -25.17
C THR A 72 -6.42 18.98 -24.13
N VAL A 73 -6.69 18.69 -22.86
CA VAL A 73 -6.24 19.48 -21.72
C VAL A 73 -5.31 18.61 -20.89
N VAL A 74 -4.15 19.16 -20.53
CA VAL A 74 -3.11 18.46 -19.78
C VAL A 74 -2.85 19.24 -18.49
N LYS A 75 -2.77 18.53 -17.36
CA LYS A 75 -2.57 19.11 -16.03
C LYS A 75 -1.56 18.29 -15.24
N ASP A 76 -0.66 19.00 -14.58
CA ASP A 76 0.29 18.41 -13.64
C ASP A 76 -0.33 18.38 -12.23
N PHE A 77 -0.04 17.31 -11.50
CA PHE A 77 -0.39 17.13 -10.09
C PHE A 77 0.58 16.14 -9.46
N PHE A 78 0.56 15.99 -8.14
CA PHE A 78 1.40 15.00 -7.47
C PHE A 78 0.61 14.02 -6.62
N LEU A 79 1.21 12.85 -6.39
CA LEU A 79 0.82 11.90 -5.37
C LEU A 79 2.04 11.63 -4.47
N GLU A 80 1.90 11.83 -3.16
CA GLU A 80 2.98 11.71 -2.20
C GLU A 80 2.65 10.71 -1.09
N ASN A 81 3.63 9.88 -0.73
CA ASN A 81 3.49 8.90 0.33
C ASN A 81 4.00 9.44 1.66
N ASN A 82 3.08 9.86 2.52
CA ASN A 82 3.37 10.27 3.90
C ASN A 82 3.22 9.11 4.90
N SER A 83 3.00 7.89 4.39
CA SER A 83 2.82 6.69 5.20
C SER A 83 4.10 6.26 5.91
N THR A 84 3.94 5.39 6.90
CA THR A 84 5.07 4.73 7.58
C THR A 84 5.56 3.47 6.85
N CYS A 85 4.96 3.13 5.71
CA CYS A 85 5.37 2.02 4.84
C CYS A 85 5.08 2.31 3.35
N GLU A 86 5.68 1.50 2.48
CA GLU A 86 5.31 1.49 1.05
C GLU A 86 3.82 1.13 0.89
N ALA A 87 3.19 1.71 -0.12
CA ALA A 87 1.76 1.55 -0.34
C ALA A 87 1.44 1.21 -1.80
N TYR A 88 0.53 0.25 -1.99
CA TYR A 88 -0.20 0.16 -3.25
C TYR A 88 -1.23 1.28 -3.29
N TYR A 89 -1.41 1.89 -4.45
CA TYR A 89 -2.33 3.01 -4.63
C TYR A 89 -3.18 2.84 -5.87
N LYS A 90 -4.33 3.53 -5.88
CA LYS A 90 -5.18 3.72 -7.07
C LYS A 90 -5.67 5.16 -7.11
N ILE A 91 -5.78 5.72 -8.31
CA ILE A 91 -6.39 7.04 -8.55
C ILE A 91 -7.68 6.81 -9.32
N TYR A 92 -8.77 7.45 -8.88
CA TYR A 92 -10.10 7.27 -9.46
C TYR A 92 -10.92 8.55 -9.39
N PHE A 93 -12.01 8.55 -10.15
CA PHE A 93 -13.03 9.58 -10.16
C PHE A 93 -14.21 9.16 -9.28
N ASP A 94 -14.71 10.10 -8.49
CA ASP A 94 -15.94 9.97 -7.70
C ASP A 94 -16.85 11.20 -7.92
N ASP A 95 -18.06 11.17 -7.39
CA ASP A 95 -19.07 12.24 -7.52
C ASP A 95 -19.31 12.70 -8.97
N ILE A 96 -19.17 11.77 -9.91
CA ILE A 96 -19.15 12.04 -11.35
C ILE A 96 -20.55 12.43 -11.84
N LYS A 97 -20.65 13.59 -12.49
CA LYS A 97 -21.90 14.14 -13.03
C LYS A 97 -21.68 14.76 -14.41
N GLY A 98 -22.76 14.82 -15.18
CA GLY A 98 -22.81 15.48 -16.48
C GLY A 98 -22.56 14.54 -17.66
N GLY A 99 -23.00 14.98 -18.85
CA GLY A 99 -23.06 14.15 -20.05
C GLY A 99 -21.70 13.85 -20.70
N LEU A 100 -20.63 14.53 -20.27
CA LEU A 100 -19.28 14.30 -20.77
C LEU A 100 -18.54 13.16 -20.06
N ALA A 101 -19.10 12.61 -18.96
CA ALA A 101 -18.49 11.54 -18.15
C ALA A 101 -18.24 10.23 -18.92
N ASP A 102 -19.08 9.94 -19.93
CA ASP A 102 -18.98 8.77 -20.79
C ASP A 102 -18.34 9.10 -22.16
N VAL A 103 -17.81 10.30 -22.32
CA VAL A 103 -17.33 10.82 -23.62
C VAL A 103 -15.87 11.25 -23.56
N ILE A 104 -15.46 11.98 -22.52
CA ILE A 104 -14.07 12.38 -22.34
C ILE A 104 -13.22 11.15 -22.02
N GLU A 105 -12.11 11.02 -22.73
CA GLU A 105 -11.07 10.04 -22.45
C GLU A 105 -10.06 10.67 -21.51
N VAL A 106 -9.71 9.94 -20.45
CA VAL A 106 -8.72 10.37 -19.46
C VAL A 106 -7.53 9.42 -19.49
N ALA A 107 -6.32 9.98 -19.47
CA ALA A 107 -5.09 9.26 -19.21
C ALA A 107 -4.35 9.89 -18.01
N ILE A 108 -3.95 9.08 -17.04
CA ILE A 108 -3.05 9.49 -15.96
C ILE A 108 -1.69 8.84 -16.23
N ARG A 109 -0.64 9.66 -16.25
CA ARG A 109 0.71 9.27 -16.64
C ARG A 109 1.73 9.57 -15.56
N ASP A 110 2.70 8.68 -15.45
CA ASP A 110 3.98 8.92 -14.80
C ASP A 110 5.06 8.95 -15.89
N ASP A 111 5.51 10.15 -16.25
CA ASP A 111 6.35 10.41 -17.43
C ASP A 111 5.75 9.76 -18.70
N GLN A 112 6.38 8.71 -19.24
CA GLN A 112 5.94 8.02 -20.45
C GLN A 112 4.95 6.87 -20.18
N GLN A 113 4.83 6.42 -18.94
CA GLN A 113 4.00 5.28 -18.56
C GLN A 113 2.56 5.74 -18.30
N VAL A 114 1.59 5.09 -18.96
CA VAL A 114 0.17 5.29 -18.63
C VAL A 114 -0.18 4.38 -17.46
N LEU A 115 -0.56 4.98 -16.33
CA LEU A 115 -0.98 4.27 -15.12
C LEU A 115 -2.47 3.92 -15.17
N PHE A 116 -3.30 4.87 -15.60
CA PHE A 116 -4.75 4.72 -15.67
C PHE A 116 -5.27 5.30 -16.98
N PHE A 117 -6.19 4.60 -17.64
CA PHE A 117 -6.78 5.05 -18.89
C PHE A 117 -8.24 4.59 -19.00
N GLY A 118 -9.10 5.50 -19.45
CA GLY A 118 -10.51 5.22 -19.69
C GLY A 118 -11.38 6.46 -19.57
N LYS A 119 -12.69 6.26 -19.56
CA LYS A 119 -13.64 7.35 -19.30
C LYS A 119 -13.77 7.59 -17.79
N PRO A 120 -14.10 8.81 -17.34
CA PRO A 120 -14.38 9.07 -15.93
C PRO A 120 -15.34 8.05 -15.31
N SER A 121 -16.43 7.69 -16.00
CA SER A 121 -17.43 6.71 -15.53
C SER A 121 -16.91 5.26 -15.41
N GLU A 122 -15.77 4.97 -16.05
CA GLU A 122 -15.07 3.67 -16.01
C GLU A 122 -13.96 3.67 -14.97
N LEU A 123 -13.33 4.83 -14.71
CA LEU A 123 -12.27 5.03 -13.73
C LEU A 123 -12.83 5.34 -12.33
N THR A 124 -13.74 4.49 -11.83
CA THR A 124 -14.35 4.64 -10.49
C THR A 124 -13.67 3.76 -9.44
N LYS A 125 -13.88 4.05 -8.15
CA LYS A 125 -13.29 3.30 -7.03
C LYS A 125 -13.41 1.78 -7.15
N GLN A 126 -14.57 1.27 -7.62
CA GLN A 126 -14.82 -0.18 -7.72
C GLN A 126 -14.30 -0.82 -9.01
N LYS A 127 -14.00 -0.02 -10.04
CA LYS A 127 -13.62 -0.53 -11.37
C LYS A 127 -12.13 -0.40 -11.65
N VAL A 128 -11.46 0.58 -11.04
CA VAL A 128 -10.04 0.79 -11.26
C VAL A 128 -9.21 -0.20 -10.43
N SER A 129 -8.20 -0.78 -11.06
CA SER A 129 -7.16 -1.56 -10.37
C SER A 129 -6.13 -0.65 -9.72
N SER A 130 -5.31 -1.17 -8.82
CA SER A 130 -4.12 -0.46 -8.34
C SER A 130 -3.09 -0.26 -9.46
N ALA A 131 -2.24 0.75 -9.32
CA ALA A 131 -1.00 0.83 -10.11
C ALA A 131 -0.13 -0.43 -9.91
N ASP A 132 0.64 -0.80 -10.93
CA ASP A 132 1.50 -1.99 -10.89
C ASP A 132 2.62 -1.85 -9.87
N ASP A 133 3.32 -0.71 -9.90
CA ASP A 133 4.40 -0.38 -8.98
C ASP A 133 3.86 0.33 -7.73
N PRO A 134 4.29 -0.09 -6.52
CA PRO A 134 3.92 0.59 -5.30
C PRO A 134 4.58 1.97 -5.20
N LEU A 135 3.97 2.84 -4.40
CA LEU A 135 4.55 4.11 -4.01
C LEU A 135 5.51 3.88 -2.83
N SER A 136 6.77 4.22 -3.01
CA SER A 136 7.83 4.00 -2.02
C SER A 136 7.66 4.92 -0.80
N LEU A 137 8.39 4.64 0.28
CA LEU A 137 8.45 5.51 1.45
C LEU A 137 8.98 6.90 1.08
N ASP A 138 8.30 7.96 1.54
CA ASP A 138 8.63 9.36 1.28
C ASP A 138 8.71 9.71 -0.22
N GLU A 139 8.13 8.86 -1.10
CA GLU A 139 8.12 9.11 -2.54
C GLU A 139 7.03 10.13 -2.88
N LYS A 140 7.45 11.22 -3.54
CA LYS A 140 6.57 12.16 -4.23
C LYS A 140 6.66 11.91 -5.73
N LYS A 141 5.56 11.44 -6.32
CA LYS A 141 5.44 11.18 -7.75
C LYS A 141 4.73 12.34 -8.42
N GLU A 142 5.42 13.00 -9.35
CA GLU A 142 4.83 14.02 -10.22
C GLU A 142 4.13 13.31 -11.37
N LEU A 143 2.84 13.60 -11.55
CA LEU A 143 1.94 12.92 -12.48
C LEU A 143 1.30 13.93 -13.42
N GLU A 144 0.94 13.45 -14.59
CA GLU A 144 0.20 14.20 -15.59
C GLU A 144 -1.18 13.56 -15.79
N ILE A 145 -2.24 14.38 -15.80
CA ILE A 145 -3.58 13.97 -16.20
C ILE A 145 -3.99 14.66 -17.50
N GLU A 146 -4.31 13.85 -18.49
CA GLU A 146 -4.75 14.28 -19.82
C GLU A 146 -6.24 14.02 -19.97
N PHE A 147 -6.99 15.06 -20.35
CA PHE A 147 -8.41 15.00 -20.71
C PHE A 147 -8.56 15.26 -22.21
N TYR A 148 -8.91 14.24 -22.96
CA TYR A 148 -9.16 14.32 -24.40
C TYR A 148 -10.66 14.23 -24.68
N TYR A 149 -11.20 15.20 -25.43
CA TYR A 149 -12.55 15.14 -25.95
C TYR A 149 -12.51 14.64 -27.41
N PRO A 150 -12.93 13.40 -27.72
CA PRO A 150 -12.79 12.87 -29.08
C PRO A 150 -13.61 13.63 -30.12
N LYS A 151 -13.05 13.77 -31.34
CA LYS A 151 -13.72 14.48 -32.46
C LYS A 151 -14.99 13.80 -32.94
N GLU A 152 -15.03 12.47 -32.83
CA GLU A 152 -16.11 11.64 -33.40
C GLU A 152 -17.34 11.55 -32.48
N SER A 153 -17.25 12.09 -31.27
CA SER A 153 -18.29 12.04 -30.22
C SER A 153 -19.55 12.86 -30.52
N GLY A 154 -19.58 13.60 -31.64
CA GLY A 154 -20.69 14.50 -31.98
C GLY A 154 -20.75 15.76 -31.11
N SER A 155 -21.71 16.65 -31.40
CA SER A 155 -21.94 17.84 -30.57
C SER A 155 -22.76 17.44 -29.33
N THR A 156 -22.12 17.37 -28.17
CA THR A 156 -22.84 17.35 -26.90
C THR A 156 -23.14 18.79 -26.50
N GLU A 157 -24.21 19.36 -27.04
CA GLU A 157 -24.66 20.71 -26.69
C GLU A 157 -24.86 20.81 -25.18
N ASP A 158 -24.20 21.79 -24.54
CA ASP A 158 -24.28 22.12 -23.11
C ASP A 158 -23.98 20.98 -22.13
N ALA A 159 -23.27 19.93 -22.55
CA ALA A 159 -22.86 18.87 -21.64
C ALA A 159 -21.72 19.33 -20.73
N THR A 160 -21.83 18.99 -19.46
CA THR A 160 -20.83 19.27 -18.43
C THR A 160 -20.12 17.98 -18.00
N LEU A 161 -18.96 18.17 -17.38
CA LEU A 161 -18.29 17.15 -16.58
C LEU A 161 -17.98 17.78 -15.21
N THR A 162 -18.48 17.15 -14.15
CA THR A 162 -18.12 17.47 -12.76
C THR A 162 -17.69 16.18 -12.09
N PHE A 163 -16.62 16.23 -11.31
CA PHE A 163 -16.06 15.06 -10.63
C PHE A 163 -15.22 15.49 -9.42
N THR A 164 -14.92 14.51 -8.58
CA THR A 164 -13.88 14.58 -7.55
C THR A 164 -12.77 13.60 -7.95
N LEU A 165 -11.52 14.05 -8.01
CA LEU A 165 -10.38 13.15 -8.18
C LEU A 165 -9.93 12.66 -6.81
N CYS A 166 -9.87 11.34 -6.65
CA CYS A 166 -9.57 10.67 -5.39
C CYS A 166 -8.40 9.71 -5.54
N ALA A 167 -7.69 9.45 -4.44
CA ALA A 167 -6.70 8.39 -4.36
C ALA A 167 -6.91 7.58 -3.09
N ASP A 168 -6.78 6.25 -3.20
CA ASP A 168 -6.77 5.34 -2.05
C ASP A 168 -5.43 4.61 -2.02
N ALA A 169 -4.97 4.27 -0.81
CA ALA A 169 -3.77 3.50 -0.59
C ALA A 169 -3.96 2.38 0.44
N VAL A 170 -3.17 1.32 0.30
CA VAL A 170 -3.10 0.18 1.22
C VAL A 170 -1.65 -0.29 1.35
N GLN A 171 -1.25 -0.73 2.56
CA GLN A 171 0.13 -1.17 2.83
C GLN A 171 0.56 -2.36 1.96
N THR A 172 1.78 -2.37 1.46
CA THR A 172 2.29 -3.52 0.68
C THR A 172 2.56 -4.75 1.55
N LYS A 173 3.08 -4.54 2.76
CA LYS A 173 3.62 -5.61 3.63
C LYS A 173 2.58 -6.62 4.10
N ASN A 174 1.38 -6.17 4.47
CA ASN A 174 0.32 -7.02 5.00
C ASN A 174 -0.88 -7.17 4.04
N ASN A 175 -0.77 -6.68 2.80
CA ASN A 175 -1.80 -6.81 1.76
C ASN A 175 -1.21 -7.23 0.40
N PRO A 176 -0.63 -8.45 0.31
CA PRO A 176 0.00 -8.92 -0.93
C PRO A 176 -1.00 -9.11 -2.09
N THR A 177 -2.29 -9.22 -1.78
CA THR A 177 -3.38 -9.35 -2.74
C THR A 177 -3.90 -8.01 -3.26
N ARG A 178 -3.40 -6.88 -2.73
CA ARG A 178 -3.79 -5.52 -3.14
C ARG A 178 -5.30 -5.27 -3.01
N GLU A 179 -5.91 -5.76 -1.95
CA GLU A 179 -7.33 -5.56 -1.69
C GLU A 179 -7.58 -4.14 -1.18
N PHE A 180 -8.54 -3.43 -1.79
CA PHE A 180 -8.99 -2.10 -1.35
C PHE A 180 -10.44 -2.21 -0.91
N ASP A 181 -10.77 -1.64 0.25
CA ASP A 181 -12.14 -1.60 0.79
C ASP A 181 -13.03 -0.56 0.09
#